data_AF-A0A7V9H855-F1
#
_entry.id   AF-A0A7V9H855-F1
#
_cell.length_a   1.000
_cell.length_b   1.000
_cell.length_c   1.000
_cell.angle_alpha   90.00
_cell.angle_beta   90.00
_cell.angle_gamma   90.00
#
_symmetry.space_group_name_H-M   'P 1'
#
loop_
_entity.id
_entity.type
_entity.pdbx_description
1 polymer ?
#
loop_
_entity_poly.entity_id
_entity_poly.type
_entity_poly.pdbx_seq_one_letter_code
_entity_poly.pdbx_strand_id
1 'polypeptide(L)'
;MTLAVILFVAALAVIASERVDRTKVALIGAVLVLLTQTIEQEVAIEAVDWNTLGLLAGMMIVVRVTEPTGIYTWIAIRAGQLSNGRPLAVVVALAGTTALLSAFLDNLTTVLLMVPITFLLADALDIDPIPLVIIEILVSNIGGTATLIGDPPNILIAGSTDLSFLDFIVNLAPISVLAFVVVTALLYRWYRSQLQIAPEARERVMSLDAARSIEDMAELKRTVPILVGTVLLFFAHQALHIEPATVALT
;
A
#
# COMPACT_ATOMS: atom_id res chain seq x y z
N MET A 1 -26.19 -2.48 27.02
CA MET A 1 -25.49 -3.57 26.31
C MET A 1 -26.20 -4.02 25.04
N THR A 2 -27.45 -4.52 25.07
CA THR A 2 -28.16 -5.00 23.85
C THR A 2 -28.29 -3.94 22.75
N LEU A 3 -28.63 -2.70 23.10
CA LEU A 3 -28.73 -1.61 22.13
C LEU A 3 -27.38 -1.29 21.46
N ALA A 4 -26.29 -1.30 22.23
CA ALA A 4 -24.95 -1.09 21.69
C ALA A 4 -24.55 -2.20 20.70
N VAL A 5 -24.86 -3.46 21.02
CA VAL A 5 -24.63 -4.59 20.12
C VAL A 5 -25.45 -4.46 18.85
N ILE A 6 -26.73 -4.06 18.95
CA ILE A 6 -27.59 -3.84 17.77
C ILE A 6 -27.02 -2.73 16.89
N LEU A 7 -26.63 -1.59 17.47
CA LEU A 7 -26.03 -0.48 16.72
C LEU A 7 -24.73 -0.90 16.03
N PHE A 8 -23.88 -1.65 16.72
CA PHE A 8 -22.63 -2.17 16.17
C PHE A 8 -22.86 -3.13 15.01
N VAL A 9 -23.72 -4.15 15.19
CA VAL A 9 -24.04 -5.12 14.13
C VAL A 9 -24.71 -4.45 12.94
N ALA A 10 -25.60 -3.48 13.17
CA ALA A 10 -26.22 -2.71 12.11
C ALA A 10 -25.19 -1.88 11.32
N ALA A 11 -24.26 -1.20 12.01
CA ALA A 11 -23.19 -0.44 11.36
C ALA A 11 -22.30 -1.37 10.50
N LEU A 12 -21.89 -2.52 11.03
CA LEU A 12 -21.12 -3.51 10.27
C LEU A 12 -21.89 -4.05 9.06
N ALA A 13 -23.18 -4.34 9.20
CA ALA A 13 -24.01 -4.80 8.09
C ALA A 13 -24.13 -3.75 6.97
N VAL A 14 -24.28 -2.47 7.32
CA VAL A 14 -24.33 -1.39 6.34
C VAL A 14 -22.97 -1.19 5.67
N ILE A 15 -21.87 -1.22 6.42
CA ILE A 15 -20.51 -1.17 5.86
C ILE A 15 -20.28 -2.33 4.89
N ALA A 16 -20.63 -3.56 5.30
CA ALA A 16 -20.49 -4.75 4.47
C ALA A 16 -21.39 -4.74 3.23
N SER A 17 -22.49 -3.97 3.25
CA SER A 17 -23.35 -3.82 2.08
C SER A 17 -22.75 -2.95 0.97
N GLU A 18 -21.69 -2.18 1.28
CA GLU A 18 -21.01 -1.20 0.41
C GLU A 18 -21.94 -0.14 -0.23
N ARG A 19 -23.21 -0.05 0.18
CA ARG A 19 -24.19 0.90 -0.37
C ARG A 19 -24.00 2.33 0.14
N VAL A 20 -23.33 2.48 1.28
CA VAL A 20 -23.12 3.76 1.95
C VAL A 20 -21.64 3.87 2.29
N ASP A 21 -21.09 5.07 2.14
CA ASP A 21 -19.70 5.36 2.51
C ASP A 21 -19.43 4.97 3.97
N ARG A 22 -18.41 4.13 4.18
CA ARG A 22 -18.00 3.60 5.49
C ARG A 22 -17.77 4.70 6.54
N THR A 23 -17.27 5.86 6.11
CA THR A 23 -17.01 7.02 6.96
C THR A 23 -18.32 7.60 7.49
N LYS A 24 -19.33 7.72 6.63
CA LYS A 24 -20.67 8.21 7.03
C LYS A 24 -21.30 7.25 8.03
N VAL A 25 -21.19 5.94 7.78
CA VAL A 25 -21.74 4.92 8.69
C VAL A 25 -21.04 4.99 10.06
N ALA A 26 -19.72 5.09 10.09
CA ALA A 26 -18.95 5.23 11.33
C ALA A 26 -19.33 6.48 12.13
N LEU A 27 -19.42 7.65 11.48
CA LEU A 27 -19.78 8.91 12.14
C LEU A 27 -21.22 8.91 12.65
N ILE A 28 -22.18 8.42 11.85
CA ILE A 28 -23.58 8.28 12.28
C ILE A 28 -23.66 7.29 13.46
N GLY A 29 -22.95 6.16 13.39
CA GLY A 29 -22.87 5.20 14.48
C GLY A 29 -22.36 5.82 15.78
N ALA A 30 -21.27 6.60 15.71
CA ALA A 30 -20.73 7.31 16.87
C ALA A 30 -21.74 8.30 17.47
N VAL A 31 -22.42 9.10 16.63
CA VAL A 31 -23.47 10.03 17.07
C VAL A 31 -24.63 9.29 17.73
N LEU A 32 -25.08 8.16 17.15
CA LEU A 32 -26.16 7.36 17.73
C LEU A 32 -25.79 6.76 19.08
N VAL A 33 -24.55 6.29 19.24
CA VAL A 33 -24.06 5.76 20.53
C VAL A 33 -24.09 6.85 21.61
N LEU A 34 -23.66 8.07 21.28
CA LEU A 34 -23.68 9.22 22.20
C LEU A 34 -25.11 9.67 22.53
N LEU A 35 -25.98 9.81 21.52
CA LEU A 35 -27.37 10.24 21.71
C LEU A 35 -28.21 9.23 22.51
N THR A 36 -27.93 7.93 22.32
CA THR A 36 -28.60 6.87 23.08
C THR A 36 -27.97 6.62 24.45
N GLN A 37 -26.90 7.34 24.78
CA GLN A 37 -26.11 7.18 26.01
C GLN A 37 -25.74 5.71 26.27
N THR A 38 -25.48 4.95 25.19
CA THR A 38 -25.08 3.55 25.30
C THR A 38 -23.64 3.41 25.78
N ILE A 39 -22.82 4.43 25.54
CA ILE A 39 -21.48 4.62 26.05
C ILE A 39 -21.38 6.07 26.56
N GLU A 40 -20.67 6.27 27.67
CA GLU A 40 -20.40 7.61 28.20
C GLU A 40 -19.51 8.39 27.23
N GLN A 41 -19.71 9.71 27.16
CA GLN A 41 -18.97 10.56 26.23
C GLN A 41 -17.44 10.48 26.45
N GLU A 42 -17.00 10.40 27.70
CA GLU A 42 -15.58 10.28 28.04
C GLU A 42 -14.98 8.98 27.48
N VAL A 43 -15.64 7.85 27.72
CA VAL A 43 -15.23 6.54 27.17
C VAL A 43 -15.26 6.54 25.64
N ALA A 44 -16.22 7.22 25.01
CA ALA A 44 -16.29 7.32 23.55
C ALA A 44 -15.13 8.15 22.97
N ILE A 45 -14.66 9.18 23.67
CA ILE A 45 -13.50 9.97 23.27
C ILE A 45 -12.21 9.17 23.48
N GLU A 46 -12.09 8.47 24.61
CA GLU A 46 -10.94 7.59 24.90
C GLU A 46 -10.82 6.41 23.93
N ALA A 47 -11.94 5.96 23.35
CA ALA A 47 -11.95 4.91 22.33
C ALA A 47 -11.34 5.36 20.99
N VAL A 48 -11.05 6.64 20.80
CA VAL A 48 -10.38 7.15 19.60
C VAL A 48 -8.87 6.92 19.73
N ASP A 49 -8.34 6.02 18.90
CA ASP A 49 -6.91 5.78 18.81
C ASP A 49 -6.22 6.86 17.96
N TRP A 50 -5.72 7.89 18.65
CA TRP A 50 -4.98 8.99 18.04
C TRP A 50 -3.64 8.56 17.45
N ASN A 51 -3.04 7.48 17.94
CA ASN A 51 -1.79 6.95 17.39
C ASN A 51 -2.03 6.40 15.98
N THR A 52 -3.03 5.52 15.85
CA THR A 52 -3.43 4.99 14.54
C THR A 52 -3.80 6.10 13.56
N LEU A 53 -4.60 7.10 13.99
CA LEU A 53 -4.99 8.23 13.14
C LEU A 53 -3.79 9.10 12.73
N GLY A 54 -2.90 9.40 13.67
CA GLY A 54 -1.69 10.19 13.42
C GLY A 54 -0.71 9.49 12.48
N LEU A 55 -0.53 8.18 12.66
CA LEU A 55 0.29 7.34 11.79
C LEU A 55 -0.24 7.33 10.36
N LEU A 56 -1.54 7.07 10.19
CA LEU A 56 -2.20 7.09 8.87
C LEU A 56 -2.07 8.46 8.20
N ALA A 57 -2.37 9.54 8.93
CA ALA A 57 -2.28 10.90 8.40
C ALA A 57 -0.85 11.28 7.99
N GLY A 58 0.14 11.00 8.86
CA GLY A 58 1.54 11.28 8.59
C GLY A 58 2.05 10.53 7.36
N MET A 59 1.76 9.22 7.28
CA MET A 59 2.12 8.43 6.11
C MET A 59 1.47 8.96 4.83
N MET A 60 0.17 9.26 4.85
CA MET A 60 -0.51 9.83 3.68
C MET A 60 0.11 11.17 3.24
N ILE A 61 0.56 12.01 4.18
CA ILE A 61 1.27 13.26 3.87
C ILE A 61 2.62 12.97 3.20
N VAL A 62 3.44 12.08 3.76
CA VAL A 62 4.76 11.72 3.20
C VAL A 62 4.61 11.17 1.79
N VAL A 63 3.62 10.29 1.57
CA VAL A 63 3.32 9.73 0.24
C VAL A 63 2.85 10.82 -0.71
N ARG A 64 1.91 11.68 -0.30
CA ARG A 64 1.37 12.75 -1.14
C ARG A 64 2.41 13.79 -1.55
N VAL A 65 3.40 14.05 -0.70
CA VAL A 65 4.48 15.00 -0.97
C VAL A 65 5.56 14.40 -1.88
N THR A 66 5.70 13.07 -1.90
CA THR A 66 6.68 12.38 -2.77
C THR A 66 6.10 11.94 -4.11
N GLU A 67 4.80 11.67 -4.18
CA GLU A 67 4.10 11.22 -5.39
C GLU A 67 4.33 12.14 -6.61
N PRO A 68 4.14 13.48 -6.52
CA PRO A 68 4.30 14.38 -7.67
C PRO A 68 5.72 14.42 -8.24
N THR A 69 6.72 13.99 -7.46
CA THR A 69 8.12 13.98 -7.94
C THR A 69 8.38 12.97 -9.05
N GLY A 70 7.46 12.01 -9.24
CA GLY A 70 7.57 10.95 -10.24
C GLY A 70 8.55 9.83 -9.87
N ILE A 71 9.03 9.79 -8.62
CA ILE A 71 9.95 8.75 -8.14
C ILE A 71 9.38 7.35 -8.30
N TYR A 72 8.09 7.15 -7.99
CA TYR A 72 7.44 5.84 -8.10
C TYR A 72 7.37 5.37 -9.56
N THR A 73 7.02 6.29 -10.47
CA THR A 73 7.04 6.06 -11.92
C THR A 73 8.42 5.69 -12.43
N TRP A 74 9.45 6.40 -11.97
CA TRP A 74 10.83 6.12 -12.32
C TRP A 74 11.26 4.71 -11.87
N ILE A 75 10.92 4.31 -10.63
CA ILE A 75 11.26 2.97 -10.10
C ILE A 75 10.60 1.87 -10.95
N ALA A 76 9.31 2.02 -11.26
CA ALA A 76 8.55 1.03 -12.02
C ALA A 76 9.06 0.88 -13.47
N ILE A 77 9.37 1.98 -14.16
CA ILE A 77 9.94 1.91 -15.52
C ILE A 77 11.32 1.26 -15.48
N ARG A 78 12.16 1.63 -14.49
CA ARG A 78 13.49 1.02 -14.32
C ARG A 78 13.38 -0.48 -14.07
N ALA A 79 12.45 -0.92 -13.24
CA ALA A 79 12.16 -2.33 -13.02
C ALA A 79 11.74 -3.04 -14.32
N GLY A 80 10.87 -2.41 -15.11
CA GLY A 80 10.51 -2.87 -16.45
C GLY A 80 11.73 -3.02 -17.38
N GLN A 81 12.66 -2.08 -17.37
CA GLN A 81 13.88 -2.13 -18.21
C GLN A 81 14.86 -3.22 -17.77
N LEU A 82 15.03 -3.41 -16.46
CA LEU A 82 15.87 -4.47 -15.88
C LEU A 82 15.43 -5.87 -16.34
N SER A 83 14.16 -6.04 -16.70
CA SER A 83 13.63 -7.30 -17.22
C SER A 83 14.13 -7.70 -18.62
N ASN A 84 14.74 -6.76 -19.37
CA ASN A 84 15.12 -6.91 -20.78
C ASN A 84 13.97 -7.41 -21.68
N GLY A 85 12.71 -7.09 -21.34
CA GLY A 85 11.52 -7.49 -22.09
C GLY A 85 11.24 -8.99 -22.07
N ARG A 86 11.83 -9.76 -21.14
CA ARG A 86 11.49 -11.17 -20.97
C ARG A 86 10.16 -11.29 -20.21
N PRO A 87 9.16 -12.03 -20.71
CA PRO A 87 7.83 -12.14 -20.09
C PRO A 87 7.82 -12.34 -18.58
N LEU A 88 8.49 -13.39 -18.10
CA LEU A 88 8.53 -13.69 -16.67
C LEU A 88 9.27 -12.60 -15.88
N ALA A 89 10.33 -12.03 -16.45
CA ALA A 89 11.10 -11.01 -15.77
C ALA A 89 10.32 -9.69 -15.66
N VAL A 90 9.51 -9.32 -16.68
CA VAL A 90 8.63 -8.14 -16.61
C VAL A 90 7.63 -8.32 -15.47
N VAL A 91 6.96 -9.48 -15.44
CA VAL A 91 5.97 -9.80 -14.40
C VAL A 91 6.60 -9.75 -13.02
N VAL A 92 7.74 -10.42 -12.82
CA VAL A 92 8.43 -10.44 -11.52
C VAL A 92 8.93 -9.04 -11.13
N ALA A 93 9.43 -8.26 -12.07
CA ALA A 93 9.94 -6.92 -11.80
C ALA A 93 8.82 -5.95 -11.39
N LEU A 94 7.70 -5.95 -12.13
CA LEU A 94 6.55 -5.12 -11.79
C LEU A 94 5.87 -5.59 -10.50
N ALA A 95 5.57 -6.89 -10.40
CA ALA A 95 4.98 -7.46 -9.19
C ALA A 95 5.87 -7.21 -7.95
N GLY A 96 7.18 -7.39 -8.08
CA GLY A 96 8.13 -7.15 -7.00
C GLY A 96 8.23 -5.68 -6.62
N THR A 97 8.18 -4.78 -7.60
CA THR A 97 8.13 -3.33 -7.35
C THR A 97 6.85 -2.96 -6.61
N THR A 98 5.70 -3.45 -7.07
CA THR A 98 4.39 -3.22 -6.43
C THR A 98 4.37 -3.75 -5.00
N ALA A 99 4.85 -4.97 -4.76
CA ALA A 99 4.90 -5.54 -3.42
C ALA A 99 5.84 -4.75 -2.49
N LEU A 100 6.98 -4.31 -3.01
CA LEU A 100 7.94 -3.51 -2.25
C LEU A 100 7.38 -2.11 -1.93
N LEU A 101 6.78 -1.44 -2.91
CA LEU A 101 6.15 -0.14 -2.70
C LEU A 101 5.00 -0.27 -1.69
N SER A 102 4.13 -1.28 -1.82
CA SER A 102 3.04 -1.50 -0.88
C SER A 102 3.51 -1.89 0.52
N ALA A 103 4.75 -2.35 0.70
CA ALA A 103 5.30 -2.56 2.04
C ALA A 103 5.59 -1.24 2.78
N PHE A 104 5.59 -0.10 2.09
CA PHE A 104 5.84 1.21 2.70
C PHE A 104 4.74 2.23 2.41
N LEU A 105 3.95 1.99 1.38
CA LEU A 105 2.77 2.76 0.99
C LEU A 105 1.52 1.92 1.25
N ASP A 106 0.36 2.54 1.41
CA ASP A 106 -0.87 1.75 1.46
C ASP A 106 -1.13 1.04 0.11
N ASN A 107 -1.77 -0.12 0.20
CA ASN A 107 -2.07 -0.99 -0.94
C ASN A 107 -2.86 -0.30 -2.05
N LEU A 108 -3.83 0.55 -1.70
CA LEU A 108 -4.66 1.28 -2.65
C LEU A 108 -3.83 2.32 -3.41
N THR A 109 -3.09 3.17 -2.71
CA THR A 109 -2.22 4.17 -3.32
C THR A 109 -1.19 3.50 -4.23
N THR A 110 -0.59 2.39 -3.79
CA THR A 110 0.38 1.65 -4.62
C THR A 110 -0.24 1.19 -5.94
N VAL A 111 -1.44 0.62 -5.90
CA VAL A 111 -2.14 0.17 -7.13
C VAL A 111 -2.49 1.36 -8.02
N LEU A 112 -2.97 2.47 -7.45
CA LEU A 112 -3.31 3.67 -8.22
C LEU A 112 -2.09 4.29 -8.91
N LEU A 113 -0.90 4.19 -8.31
CA LEU A 113 0.35 4.63 -8.91
C LEU A 113 0.86 3.66 -9.98
N MET A 114 0.82 2.35 -9.69
CA MET A 114 1.37 1.33 -10.58
C MET A 114 0.52 1.13 -11.83
N VAL A 115 -0.81 1.12 -11.71
CA VAL A 115 -1.70 0.78 -12.83
C VAL A 115 -1.45 1.64 -14.08
N PRO A 116 -1.42 2.99 -14.03
CA PRO A 116 -1.11 3.81 -15.21
C PRO A 116 0.23 3.45 -15.88
N ILE A 117 1.23 3.08 -15.09
CA ILE A 117 2.56 2.69 -15.56
C ILE A 117 2.51 1.32 -16.21
N THR A 118 1.76 0.40 -15.62
CA THR A 118 1.51 -0.94 -16.15
C THR A 118 0.80 -0.86 -17.49
N PHE A 119 -0.18 0.04 -17.66
CA PHE A 119 -0.79 0.32 -18.95
C PHE A 119 0.23 0.82 -19.98
N LEU A 120 1.09 1.79 -19.61
CA LEU A 120 2.14 2.31 -20.49
C LEU A 120 3.13 1.22 -20.92
N LEU A 121 3.56 0.37 -19.98
CA LEU A 121 4.50 -0.72 -20.26
C LEU A 121 3.84 -1.84 -21.07
N ALA A 122 2.60 -2.19 -20.79
CA ALA A 122 1.85 -3.18 -21.55
C ALA A 122 1.64 -2.76 -23.01
N ASP A 123 1.33 -1.48 -23.24
CA ASP A 123 1.22 -0.89 -24.58
C ASP A 123 2.57 -0.93 -25.32
N ALA A 124 3.66 -0.56 -24.64
CA ALA A 124 5.01 -0.66 -25.21
C ALA A 124 5.41 -2.11 -25.54
N LEU A 125 4.94 -3.08 -24.76
CA LEU A 125 5.21 -4.52 -24.91
C LEU A 125 4.23 -5.25 -25.85
N ASP A 126 3.19 -4.55 -26.32
CA ASP A 126 2.11 -5.11 -27.15
C ASP A 126 1.41 -6.32 -26.49
N ILE A 127 1.07 -6.18 -25.20
CA ILE A 127 0.38 -7.21 -24.40
C ILE A 127 -0.87 -6.64 -23.72
N ASP A 128 -1.80 -7.52 -23.35
CA ASP A 128 -2.95 -7.14 -22.52
C ASP A 128 -2.47 -6.73 -21.11
N PRO A 129 -2.79 -5.52 -20.61
CA PRO A 129 -2.42 -5.07 -19.27
C PRO A 129 -3.19 -5.80 -18.16
N ILE A 130 -4.37 -6.38 -18.45
CA ILE A 130 -5.27 -6.90 -17.41
C ILE A 130 -4.60 -7.97 -16.53
N PRO A 131 -3.89 -8.98 -17.07
CA PRO A 131 -3.15 -9.93 -16.26
C PRO A 131 -2.11 -9.29 -15.33
N LEU A 132 -1.37 -8.28 -15.79
CA LEU A 132 -0.38 -7.58 -14.98
C LEU A 132 -1.05 -6.84 -13.82
N VAL A 133 -2.12 -6.10 -14.11
CA VAL A 133 -2.89 -5.36 -13.10
C VAL A 133 -3.47 -6.32 -12.04
N ILE A 134 -4.01 -7.48 -12.43
CA ILE A 134 -4.51 -8.48 -11.47
C ILE A 134 -3.38 -9.00 -10.58
N ILE A 135 -2.21 -9.31 -11.16
CA ILE A 135 -1.04 -9.75 -10.40
C ILE A 135 -0.64 -8.65 -9.42
N GLU A 136 -0.55 -7.40 -9.87
CA GLU A 136 -0.18 -6.24 -9.07
C GLU A 136 -1.15 -6.00 -7.90
N ILE A 137 -2.46 -6.11 -8.12
CA ILE A 137 -3.46 -5.99 -7.05
C ILE A 137 -3.22 -7.05 -5.96
N LEU A 138 -3.01 -8.32 -6.34
CA LEU A 138 -2.81 -9.38 -5.36
C LEU A 138 -1.47 -9.24 -4.62
N VAL A 139 -0.38 -8.95 -5.34
CA VAL A 139 0.94 -8.81 -4.71
C VAL A 139 1.09 -7.51 -3.92
N SER A 140 0.32 -6.46 -4.25
CA SER A 140 0.20 -5.24 -3.41
C SER A 140 -0.32 -5.61 -2.02
N ASN A 141 -1.43 -6.35 -1.94
CA ASN A 141 -1.96 -6.83 -0.65
C ASN A 141 -0.95 -7.71 0.12
N ILE A 142 -0.25 -8.61 -0.58
CA ILE A 142 0.79 -9.46 0.02
C ILE A 142 1.96 -8.62 0.56
N GLY A 143 2.38 -7.62 -0.21
CA GLY A 143 3.46 -6.68 0.14
C GLY A 143 3.09 -5.82 1.34
N GLY A 144 1.92 -5.20 1.34
CA GLY A 144 1.42 -4.39 2.47
C GLY A 144 1.22 -5.19 3.75
N THR A 145 0.92 -6.49 3.65
CA THR A 145 0.86 -7.37 4.82
C THR A 145 2.22 -7.56 5.50
N ALA A 146 3.35 -7.36 4.79
CA ALA A 146 4.69 -7.66 5.32
C ALA A 146 5.17 -6.68 6.40
N THR A 147 4.57 -5.50 6.51
CA THR A 147 5.02 -4.42 7.40
C THR A 147 3.89 -3.82 8.20
N LEU A 148 4.25 -3.12 9.28
CA LEU A 148 3.29 -2.45 10.17
C LEU A 148 2.47 -1.36 9.46
N ILE A 149 3.05 -0.67 8.48
CA ILE A 149 2.44 0.51 7.83
C ILE A 149 1.76 0.22 6.49
N GLY A 150 1.94 -0.97 5.91
CA GLY A 150 1.50 -1.27 4.56
C GLY A 150 -0.02 -1.41 4.38
N ASP A 151 -0.79 -1.60 5.47
CA ASP A 151 -2.26 -1.69 5.42
C ASP A 151 -2.90 -1.24 6.76
N PRO A 152 -4.07 -0.58 6.77
CA PRO A 152 -4.73 -0.14 8.00
C PRO A 152 -5.00 -1.21 9.06
N PRO A 153 -5.32 -2.48 8.75
CA PRO A 153 -5.44 -3.54 9.76
C PRO A 153 -4.15 -3.78 10.54
N ASN A 154 -2.98 -3.68 9.90
CA ASN A 154 -1.68 -3.85 10.56
C ASN A 154 -1.43 -2.72 11.56
N ILE A 155 -1.79 -1.50 11.17
CA ILE A 155 -1.73 -0.32 12.03
C ILE A 155 -2.66 -0.49 13.24
N LEU A 156 -3.90 -0.96 13.04
CA LEU A 156 -4.84 -1.20 14.14
C LEU A 156 -4.36 -2.28 15.11
N ILE A 157 -3.72 -3.34 14.60
CA ILE A 157 -3.10 -4.37 15.45
C ILE A 157 -1.93 -3.74 16.23
N ALA A 158 -1.07 -2.96 15.59
CA ALA A 158 0.04 -2.30 16.25
C ALA A 158 -0.39 -1.23 17.26
N GLY A 159 -1.51 -0.52 17.05
CA GLY A 159 -2.07 0.44 18.02
C GLY A 159 -2.69 -0.24 19.24
N SER A 160 -3.11 -1.51 19.11
CA SER A 160 -3.73 -2.30 20.18
C SER A 160 -2.77 -3.31 20.84
N THR A 161 -1.52 -3.37 20.41
CA THR A 161 -0.48 -4.29 20.92
C THR A 161 0.85 -3.57 21.04
N ASP A 162 1.81 -4.13 21.79
CA ASP A 162 3.16 -3.57 21.89
C ASP A 162 4.10 -4.04 20.76
N LEU A 163 3.54 -4.42 19.60
CA LEU A 163 4.32 -4.96 18.48
C LEU A 163 5.07 -3.85 17.73
N SER A 164 6.37 -4.05 17.55
CA SER A 164 7.23 -3.13 16.82
C SER A 164 7.15 -3.33 15.30
N PHE A 165 7.71 -2.37 14.55
CA PHE A 165 7.84 -2.50 13.09
C PHE A 165 8.67 -3.74 12.70
N LEU A 166 9.69 -4.06 13.50
CA LEU A 166 10.55 -5.23 13.28
C LEU A 166 9.81 -6.53 13.56
N ASP A 167 8.91 -6.57 14.56
CA ASP A 167 8.10 -7.75 14.85
C ASP A 167 7.23 -8.13 13.65
N PHE A 168 6.61 -7.14 12.98
CA PHE A 168 5.87 -7.39 11.74
C PHE A 168 6.77 -7.96 10.65
N ILE A 169 7.95 -7.37 10.41
CA ILE A 169 8.88 -7.87 9.39
C ILE A 169 9.31 -9.30 9.69
N VAL A 170 9.75 -9.60 10.91
CA VAL A 170 10.29 -10.92 11.27
C VAL A 170 9.22 -12.00 11.15
N ASN A 171 7.97 -11.71 11.51
CA ASN A 171 6.89 -12.69 11.52
C ASN A 171 6.14 -12.79 10.17
N LEU A 172 5.90 -11.67 9.49
CA LEU A 172 5.06 -11.61 8.29
C LEU A 172 5.86 -11.59 7.00
N ALA A 173 7.02 -10.93 6.93
CA ALA A 173 7.78 -10.84 5.68
C ALA A 173 8.19 -12.20 5.09
N PRO A 174 8.61 -13.22 5.87
CA PRO A 174 8.91 -14.54 5.32
C PRO A 174 7.70 -15.20 4.65
N ILE A 175 6.53 -15.06 5.27
CA ILE A 175 5.26 -15.60 4.75
C ILE A 175 4.82 -14.80 3.53
N SER A 176 4.94 -13.47 3.55
CA SER A 176 4.64 -12.61 2.41
C SER A 176 5.54 -12.91 1.22
N VAL A 177 6.84 -13.16 1.42
CA VAL A 177 7.76 -13.57 0.34
C VAL A 177 7.35 -14.92 -0.24
N LEU A 178 7.00 -15.89 0.60
CA LEU A 178 6.51 -17.19 0.12
C LEU A 178 5.21 -17.03 -0.68
N ALA A 179 4.25 -16.27 -0.15
CA ALA A 179 2.98 -15.98 -0.81
C ALA A 179 3.20 -15.25 -2.14
N PHE A 180 4.10 -14.26 -2.17
CA PHE A 180 4.49 -13.54 -3.38
C PHE A 180 5.00 -14.49 -4.46
N VAL A 181 5.93 -15.38 -4.12
CA VAL A 181 6.50 -16.36 -5.07
C VAL A 181 5.41 -17.31 -5.57
N VAL A 182 4.60 -17.86 -4.68
CA VAL A 182 3.55 -18.83 -5.04
C VAL A 182 2.48 -18.18 -5.91
N VAL A 183 1.92 -17.05 -5.49
CA VAL A 183 0.86 -16.33 -6.22
C VAL A 183 1.37 -15.85 -7.56
N THR A 184 2.53 -15.20 -7.61
CA THR A 184 3.10 -14.72 -8.88
C THR A 184 3.39 -15.89 -9.83
N ALA A 185 3.92 -17.01 -9.35
CA ALA A 185 4.20 -18.18 -10.19
C ALA A 185 2.91 -18.83 -10.72
N LEU A 186 1.87 -18.95 -9.90
CA LEU A 186 0.58 -19.51 -10.30
C LEU A 186 -0.13 -18.61 -11.31
N LEU A 187 -0.19 -17.31 -11.05
CA LEU A 187 -0.83 -16.36 -11.96
C LEU A 187 -0.04 -16.20 -13.26
N TYR A 188 1.29 -16.17 -13.22
CA TYR A 188 2.10 -16.18 -14.43
C TYR A 188 1.82 -17.43 -15.27
N ARG A 189 1.70 -18.60 -14.64
CA ARG A 189 1.36 -19.84 -15.34
C ARG A 189 -0.04 -19.77 -15.96
N TRP A 190 -1.00 -19.21 -15.24
CA TRP A 190 -2.38 -19.06 -15.68
C TRP A 190 -2.51 -18.11 -16.88
N TYR A 191 -1.86 -16.95 -16.81
CA TYR A 191 -1.90 -15.91 -17.84
C TYR A 191 -0.76 -16.01 -18.87
N ARG A 192 -0.01 -17.13 -18.88
CA ARG A 192 1.20 -17.28 -19.68
C ARG A 192 0.97 -16.97 -21.15
N SER A 193 -0.17 -17.38 -21.72
CA SER A 193 -0.48 -17.16 -23.14
C SER A 193 -0.69 -15.70 -23.49
N GLN A 194 -1.16 -14.88 -22.55
CA GLN A 194 -1.47 -13.46 -22.74
C GLN A 194 -0.25 -12.56 -22.48
N LEU A 195 0.74 -13.06 -21.74
CA LEU A 195 1.95 -12.33 -21.35
C LEU A 195 3.15 -12.60 -22.25
N GLN A 196 2.96 -13.21 -23.43
CA GLN A 196 4.05 -13.45 -24.37
C GLN A 196 4.44 -12.16 -25.09
N ILE A 197 5.72 -11.81 -25.01
CA ILE A 197 6.27 -10.55 -25.56
C ILE A 197 7.06 -10.87 -26.83
N ALA A 198 6.66 -10.26 -27.94
CA ALA A 198 7.37 -10.34 -29.21
C ALA A 198 8.78 -9.70 -29.11
N PRO A 199 9.80 -10.25 -29.79
CA PRO A 199 11.16 -9.70 -29.73
C PRO A 199 11.25 -8.21 -30.09
N GLU A 200 10.47 -7.76 -31.08
CA GLU A 200 10.43 -6.37 -31.54
C GLU A 200 9.86 -5.41 -30.47
N ALA A 201 8.90 -5.86 -29.67
CA ALA A 201 8.31 -5.06 -28.60
C ALA A 201 9.28 -4.86 -27.41
N ARG A 202 10.31 -5.71 -27.28
CA ARG A 202 11.32 -5.58 -26.21
C ARG A 202 12.16 -4.31 -26.37
N GLU A 203 12.47 -3.93 -27.60
CA GLU A 203 13.26 -2.73 -27.89
C GLU A 203 12.51 -1.45 -27.48
N ARG A 204 11.17 -1.44 -27.59
CA ARG A 204 10.34 -0.30 -27.22
C ARG A 204 10.42 0.03 -25.74
N VAL A 205 10.35 -0.97 -24.85
CA VAL A 205 10.52 -0.75 -23.40
C VAL A 205 11.92 -0.25 -23.06
N MET A 206 12.94 -0.78 -23.74
CA MET A 206 14.31 -0.33 -23.54
C MET A 206 14.53 1.12 -24.02
N SER A 207 13.69 1.60 -24.95
CA SER A 207 13.73 2.98 -25.44
C SER A 207 13.01 3.99 -24.54
N LEU A 208 12.28 3.54 -23.52
CA LEU A 208 11.60 4.42 -22.57
C LEU A 208 12.63 5.24 -21.78
N ASP A 209 12.42 6.55 -21.73
CA ASP A 209 13.28 7.44 -20.96
C ASP A 209 12.74 7.58 -19.53
N ALA A 210 13.16 6.68 -18.65
CA ALA A 210 12.76 6.71 -17.24
C ALA A 210 13.10 8.05 -16.57
N ALA A 211 14.16 8.75 -17.01
CA ALA A 211 14.55 10.02 -16.40
C ALA A 211 13.53 11.13 -16.67
N ARG A 212 12.76 11.06 -17.76
CA ARG A 212 11.65 11.99 -18.04
C ARG A 212 10.47 11.83 -17.10
N SER A 213 10.38 10.72 -16.39
CA SER A 213 9.35 10.50 -15.38
C SER A 213 9.58 11.29 -14.10
N ILE A 214 10.80 11.81 -13.89
CA ILE A 214 11.04 12.74 -12.78
C ILE A 214 10.55 14.12 -13.20
N GLU A 215 9.44 14.56 -12.60
CA GLU A 215 8.80 15.83 -12.94
C GLU A 215 9.51 17.02 -12.27
N ASP A 216 9.90 16.88 -11.00
CA ASP A 216 10.61 17.90 -10.25
C ASP A 216 11.79 17.31 -9.45
N MET A 217 13.00 17.53 -9.96
CA MET A 217 14.24 17.08 -9.32
C MET A 217 14.57 17.84 -8.03
N ALA A 218 14.14 19.10 -7.90
CA ALA A 218 14.36 19.89 -6.70
C ALA A 218 13.45 19.40 -5.56
N GLU A 219 12.19 19.11 -5.88
CA GLU A 219 11.25 18.52 -4.94
C GLU A 219 11.67 17.09 -4.56
N LEU A 220 12.06 16.25 -5.53
CA LEU A 220 12.59 14.91 -5.26
C LEU A 220 13.72 14.92 -4.23
N LYS A 221 14.70 15.81 -4.39
CA LYS A 221 15.83 15.94 -3.45
C LYS A 221 15.43 16.43 -2.06
N ARG A 222 14.27 17.07 -1.92
CA ARG A 222 13.74 17.52 -0.62
C ARG A 222 12.89 16.44 0.04
N THR A 223 12.09 15.70 -0.73
CA THR A 223 11.03 14.84 -0.20
C THR A 223 11.46 13.38 -0.08
N VAL A 224 12.31 12.86 -0.96
CA VAL A 224 12.83 11.49 -0.85
C VAL A 224 13.65 11.26 0.43
N PRO A 225 14.51 12.21 0.88
CA PRO A 225 15.17 12.06 2.17
C PRO A 225 14.21 12.00 3.36
N ILE A 226 13.06 12.69 3.28
CA ILE A 226 12.01 12.63 4.30
C ILE A 226 11.43 11.21 4.32
N LEU A 227 10.99 10.69 3.17
CA LEU A 227 10.47 9.32 3.08
C LEU A 227 11.47 8.28 3.59
N VAL A 228 12.72 8.34 3.16
CA VAL A 228 13.78 7.42 3.63
C VAL A 228 14.03 7.59 5.12
N GLY A 229 14.06 8.83 5.61
CA GLY A 229 14.21 9.15 7.03
C GLY A 229 13.08 8.57 7.88
N THR A 230 11.82 8.76 7.46
CA THR A 230 10.63 8.20 8.12
C THR A 230 10.69 6.67 8.17
N VAL A 231 11.04 6.02 7.05
CA VAL A 231 11.21 4.55 7.00
C VAL A 231 12.30 4.09 7.97
N LEU A 232 13.45 4.77 8.01
CA LEU A 232 14.54 4.43 8.94
C LEU A 232 14.14 4.67 10.40
N LEU A 233 13.38 5.74 10.69
CA LEU A 233 12.87 6.01 12.03
C LEU A 233 11.88 4.94 12.49
N PHE A 234 11.09 4.34 11.60
CA PHE A 234 10.25 3.19 11.97
C PHE A 234 11.07 1.99 12.45
N PHE A 235 12.26 1.74 11.89
CA PHE A 235 13.13 0.69 12.43
C PHE A 235 13.69 1.04 13.82
N ALA A 236 13.81 2.33 14.15
CA ALA A 236 14.37 2.80 15.41
C ALA A 236 13.32 3.19 16.47
N HIS A 237 12.02 3.22 16.13
CA HIS A 237 10.97 3.81 16.97
C HIS A 237 10.92 3.20 18.38
N GLN A 238 11.07 1.87 18.46
CA GLN A 238 11.01 1.15 19.74
C GLN A 238 12.26 1.42 20.59
N ALA A 239 13.43 1.52 19.97
CA ALA A 239 14.68 1.85 20.66
C ALA A 239 14.71 3.31 21.15
N LEU A 240 13.98 4.19 20.46
CA LEU A 240 13.84 5.60 20.82
C LEU A 240 12.65 5.85 21.78
N HIS A 241 11.87 4.81 22.11
CA HIS A 241 10.64 4.92 22.89
C HIS A 241 9.66 5.99 22.36
N ILE A 242 9.59 6.09 21.03
CA ILE A 242 8.66 6.99 20.34
C ILE A 242 7.55 6.19 19.68
N GLU A 243 6.37 6.77 19.71
CA GLU A 243 5.18 6.23 19.09
C GLU A 243 5.27 6.25 17.55
N PRO A 244 4.75 5.23 16.83
CA PRO A 244 4.76 5.21 15.36
C PRO A 244 4.11 6.44 14.73
N ALA A 245 3.06 6.97 15.34
CA ALA A 245 2.41 8.21 14.92
C ALA A 245 3.35 9.42 14.93
N THR A 246 4.20 9.53 15.96
CA THR A 246 5.18 10.61 16.06
C THR A 246 6.19 10.52 14.93
N VAL A 247 6.67 9.31 14.61
CA VAL A 247 7.60 9.08 13.49
C VAL A 247 7.03 9.56 12.15
N ALA A 248 5.75 9.29 11.89
CA ALA A 248 5.12 9.65 10.63
C ALA A 248 4.82 11.15 10.49
N LEU A 249 4.69 11.88 11.60
CA LEU A 249 4.29 13.29 11.63
C LEU A 249 5.49 14.27 11.72
N THR A 250 6.69 13.78 12.00
CA THR A 250 7.95 14.57 12.04
C THR A 250 8.67 14.60 10.70
#